data_AF-A0A9D1E8J6-F1
#
_entry.id   AF-A0A9D1E8J6-F1
#
_cell.length_a   1.000
_cell.length_b   1.000
_cell.length_c   1.000
_cell.angle_alpha   90.00
_cell.angle_beta   90.00
_cell.angle_gamma   90.00
#
_symmetry.space_group_name_H-M   'P 1'
#
loop_
_entity.id
_entity.type
_entity.pdbx_description
1 polymer ?
#
loop_
_entity_poly.entity_id
_entity_poly.type
_entity_poly.pdbx_seq_one_letter_code
_entity_poly.pdbx_strand_id
1 'polypeptide(L)' 'MEEYPIPQELESRQRIGWKVELWDEKGQPAGWSEEAFFEMGLLDPVEWKAQWIDPEEVRLSDPYQPAS' A
#
# COMPACT_ATOMS: atom_id res chain seq x y z
N MET A 1 -9.55 9.71 -32.19
CA MET A 1 -8.71 8.73 -31.47
C MET A 1 -8.53 9.34 -30.11
N GLU A 2 -9.26 8.87 -29.09
CA GLU A 2 -9.06 9.35 -27.73
C GLU A 2 -7.70 8.86 -27.27
N GLU A 3 -6.82 9.80 -26.95
CA GLU A 3 -5.54 9.50 -26.31
C GLU A 3 -5.86 9.04 -24.88
N TYR A 4 -5.68 7.74 -24.63
CA TYR A 4 -5.75 7.23 -23.28
C TYR A 4 -4.57 7.82 -22.51
N PRO A 5 -4.79 8.51 -21.38
CA PRO A 5 -3.69 9.03 -20.60
C PRO A 5 -2.77 7.87 -20.22
N ILE A 6 -1.49 8.02 -20.54
CA ILE A 6 -0.45 7.09 -20.08
C ILE A 6 -0.55 7.11 -18.55
N PRO A 7 -0.75 5.96 -17.88
CA PRO A 7 -0.87 5.94 -16.44
C PRO A 7 0.40 6.52 -15.82
N GLN A 8 0.23 7.54 -14.98
CA GLN A 8 1.30 8.10 -14.17
C GLN A 8 1.72 7.06 -13.14
N GLU A 9 3.02 6.92 -12.88
CA GLU A 9 3.52 6.03 -11.83
C GLU A 9 2.90 6.42 -10.48
N LEU A 10 2.46 5.41 -9.73
CA LEU A 10 1.85 5.61 -8.42
C LEU A 10 2.94 5.83 -7.37
N GLU A 11 2.66 6.72 -6.43
CA GLU A 11 3.58 7.10 -5.36
C GLU A 11 3.23 6.39 -4.04
N SER A 12 4.23 6.24 -3.17
CA SER A 12 4.03 5.71 -1.83
C SER A 12 3.08 6.58 -1.01
N ARG A 13 2.19 5.94 -0.24
CA ARG A 13 1.14 6.60 0.57
C ARG A 13 0.11 7.37 -0.27
N GLN A 14 0.09 7.20 -1.59
CA GLN A 14 -0.89 7.84 -2.45
C GLN A 14 -2.25 7.16 -2.32
N ARG A 15 -3.31 7.96 -2.18
CA ARG A 15 -4.70 7.50 -2.24
C ARG A 15 -5.30 7.81 -3.61
N ILE A 16 -5.87 6.79 -4.24
CA ILE A 16 -6.45 6.87 -5.59
C ILE A 16 -7.95 6.57 -5.51
N GLY A 17 -8.76 7.52 -5.98
CA GLY A 17 -10.19 7.31 -6.24
C GLY A 17 -10.42 6.77 -7.65
N TRP A 18 -11.37 5.85 -7.82
CA TRP A 18 -11.76 5.30 -9.12
C TRP A 18 -13.25 5.00 -9.17
N LYS A 19 -13.78 4.96 -10.40
CA LYS A 19 -15.15 4.55 -10.76
C LYS A 19 -15.09 3.70 -12.01
N VAL A 20 -16.11 2.89 -12.24
CA VAL A 20 -16.29 2.14 -13.49
C VAL A 20 -17.65 2.44 -14.10
N GLU A 21 -17.68 2.46 -15.43
CA GLU A 21 -18.89 2.49 -16.23
C GLU A 21 -18.87 1.27 -17.16
N LEU A 22 -20.02 0.63 -17.33
CA LEU A 22 -20.18 -0.54 -18.19
C LEU A 22 -21.14 -0.21 -19.33
N TRP A 23 -20.92 -0.82 -20.48
CA TRP A 23 -21.81 -0.75 -21.64
C TRP A 23 -22.48 -2.10 -21.86
N ASP A 24 -23.75 -2.08 -22.24
CA ASP A 24 -24.48 -3.27 -22.66
C ASP A 24 -24.14 -3.70 -24.09
N GLU A 25 -24.74 -4.80 -24.55
CA GLU A 25 -24.58 -5.35 -25.90
C GLU A 25 -25.04 -4.42 -27.03
N LYS A 26 -25.82 -3.38 -26.71
CA LYS A 26 -26.31 -2.36 -27.64
C LYS A 26 -25.45 -1.09 -27.58
N GLY A 27 -24.38 -1.10 -26.80
CA GLY A 27 -23.49 0.03 -26.60
C GLY A 27 -24.10 1.13 -25.71
N GLN A 28 -25.09 0.80 -24.87
CA GLN A 28 -25.68 1.76 -23.94
C GLN A 28 -24.94 1.74 -22.60
N PRO A 29 -24.48 2.90 -22.08
CA PRO A 29 -23.85 2.97 -20.78
C PRO A 29 -24.88 2.75 -19.66
N ALA A 30 -24.51 1.95 -18.66
CA ALA A 30 -25.31 1.70 -17.45
C ALA A 30 -25.17 2.81 -16.39
N GLY A 31 -24.32 3.81 -16.66
CA GLY A 31 -23.91 4.84 -15.70
C GLY A 31 -22.69 4.44 -14.88
N TRP A 32 -22.05 5.44 -14.28
CA TRP A 32 -20.90 5.25 -13.40
C TRP A 32 -21.30 4.59 -12.07
N SER A 33 -20.40 3.76 -11.54
CA SER A 33 -20.47 3.25 -10.18
C SER A 33 -20.35 4.38 -9.13
N GLU A 34 -20.66 4.04 -7.88
CA GLU A 34 -20.20 4.84 -6.74
C GLU A 34 -18.66 4.95 -6.72
N GLU A 35 -18.15 5.98 -6.04
CA GLU A 35 -16.70 6.18 -5.90
C GLU A 35 -16.09 5.15 -4.96
N ALA A 36 -15.07 4.45 -5.44
CA ALA A 36 -14.23 3.58 -4.63
C ALA A 36 -12.82 4.17 -4.55
N PHE A 37 -12.01 3.71 -3.59
CA PHE A 37 -10.61 4.10 -3.50
C PHE A 37 -9.73 2.95 -3.05
N PHE A 38 -8.44 3.05 -3.38
CA PHE A 38 -7.37 2.28 -2.75
C PHE A 38 -6.24 3.23 -2.33
N GLU A 39 -5.37 2.76 -1.44
CA GLU A 39 -4.21 3.51 -0.97
C GLU A 39 -2.95 2.67 -1.12
N MET A 40 -1.88 3.29 -1.63
CA MET A 40 -0.60 2.66 -1.82
C MET A 40 0.17 2.59 -0.50
N GLY A 41 0.85 1.48 -0.28
CA GLY A 41 1.79 1.34 0.84
C GLY A 41 3.09 2.10 0.62
N LEU A 42 4.17 1.60 1.20
CA LEU A 42 5.53 2.02 0.86
C LEU A 42 6.03 1.18 -0.31
N LEU A 43 6.40 1.83 -1.40
CA LEU A 43 6.78 1.18 -2.66
C LEU A 43 8.28 0.92 -2.75
N ASP A 44 9.10 1.69 -2.02
CA ASP A 44 10.55 1.47 -1.93
C ASP A 44 10.96 1.21 -0.47
N PRO A 45 11.75 0.15 -0.19
CA PRO A 45 12.34 -0.10 1.12
C PRO A 45 13.09 1.09 1.74
N VAL A 46 13.67 1.99 0.93
CA VAL A 46 14.37 3.20 1.41
C VAL A 46 13.44 4.17 2.14
N GLU A 47 12.14 4.08 1.92
CA GLU A 47 11.15 4.89 2.61
C GLU A 47 10.78 4.35 4.00
N TRP A 48 11.19 3.12 4.32
CA TRP A 48 11.08 2.57 5.65
C TRP A 48 12.10 3.24 6.57
N LYS A 49 11.63 4.15 7.42
CA LYS A 49 12.47 4.88 8.38
C LYS A 49 12.54 4.26 9.77
N ALA A 50 11.70 3.25 10.04
CA ALA A 50 11.67 2.61 11.34
C ALA A 50 12.80 1.58 11.49
N GLN A 51 13.21 1.34 12.73
CA GLN A 51 14.18 0.30 13.06
C GLN A 51 13.45 -0.92 13.61
N TRP A 52 13.96 -2.10 13.28
CA TRP A 52 13.54 -3.30 13.97
C TRP A 52 13.95 -3.19 15.44
N ILE A 53 13.06 -3.58 16.35
CA ILE A 53 13.31 -3.62 17.78
C ILE A 53 13.16 -5.06 18.26
N ASP A 54 14.10 -5.50 19.08
CA ASP A 54 14.07 -6.80 19.76
C ASP A 54 14.29 -6.56 21.27
N PRO A 55 13.29 -6.85 22.13
CA PRO A 55 13.43 -6.66 23.58
C PRO A 55 14.39 -7.66 24.24
N GLU A 56 14.80 -8.74 23.57
CA GLU A 56 15.68 -9.78 24.11
C GLU A 56 17.17 -9.58 23.75
N GLU A 57 17.51 -8.55 22.96
CA GLU A 57 18.90 -8.26 22.55
C GLU A 57 19.75 -7.60 23.65
N VAL A 58 19.26 -7.61 24.90
CA VAL A 58 20.15 -7.61 26.08
C VAL A 58 20.40 -9.06 26.46
N ARG A 59 21.16 -9.78 25.62
CA ARG A 59 21.91 -10.93 26.13
C ARG A 59 23.00 -10.37 27.02
N LEU A 60 22.63 -10.18 28.28
CA LEU A 60 23.60 -10.05 29.35
C LEU A 60 24.57 -11.21 29.16
N SER A 61 25.82 -10.88 28.83
CA SER A 61 26.94 -11.78 28.97
C SER A 61 27.20 -12.00 30.47
N ASP A 62 26.18 -12.46 31.21
CA ASP A 62 26.27 -12.76 32.63
C ASP A 62 26.23 -14.28 32.80
N PRO A 63 27.40 -14.95 32.85
CA PRO A 63 27.47 -16.39 33.00
C PRO A 63 27.06 -16.91 34.40
N TYR A 64 26.56 -16.08 35.32
CA TYR A 64 26.23 -16.54 36.67
C TYR A 64 25.01 -15.86 37.30
N GLN A 65 23.91 -16.60 37.40
CA GLN A 65 23.00 -16.48 38.53
C GLN A 65 23.02 -17.80 39.32
N PRO A 66 23.63 -17.87 40.52
CA PRO A 66 23.36 -19.00 41.41
C PRO A 66 21.93 -18.89 41.93
N ALA A 67 21.25 -20.04 41.96
CA ALA A 67 19.89 -20.15 42.49
C ALA A 67 19.82 -19.72 43.98
N SER A 68 18.75 -19.04 44.35
CA SER A 68 18.22 -18.98 45.72
C SER A 68 16.83 -19.60 45.73
#